data_AF-A0A923XEK7-F1
#
_entry.id   AF-A0A923XEK7-F1
#
_cell.length_a   1.000
_cell.length_b   1.000
_cell.length_c   1.000
_cell.angle_alpha   90.00
_cell.angle_beta   90.00
_cell.angle_gamma   90.00
#
_symmetry.space_group_name_H-M   'P 1'
#
loop_
_entity.id
_entity.type
_entity.pdbx_description
1 polymer ?
#
loop_
_entity_poly.entity_id
_entity_poly.type
_entity_poly.pdbx_seq_one_letter_code
_entity_poly.pdbx_strand_id
1 'polypeptide(L)'
;MNTAVLFDPLRRQLMAASLGTLATTGSWAQDTAARNREVYLYKGGDREAKLLEGARKEGPVNIYTSLNTRDSGPITEAFEKKYGVKTLLWRSSSEKVLQ
;
A
#
# COMPACT_ATOMS: atom_id res chain seq x y z
N MET A 1 -7.33 72.74 -10.59
CA MET A 1 -6.24 72.34 -11.50
C MET A 1 -5.08 71.87 -10.62
N ASN A 2 -5.14 70.63 -10.15
CA ASN A 2 -4.47 69.44 -10.68
C ASN A 2 -2.97 69.39 -10.31
N THR A 3 -2.61 68.48 -9.41
CA THR A 3 -1.46 67.58 -9.58
C THR A 3 -1.58 66.45 -8.56
N ALA A 4 -1.70 65.26 -9.12
CA ALA A 4 -2.02 64.02 -8.44
C ALA A 4 -0.83 63.47 -7.66
N VAL A 5 -1.20 62.83 -6.55
CA VAL A 5 -0.46 61.85 -5.74
C VAL A 5 0.64 61.16 -6.56
N LEU A 6 1.90 61.46 -6.21
CA LEU A 6 3.10 60.83 -6.73
C LEU A 6 3.11 59.35 -6.29
N PHE A 7 2.60 58.47 -7.15
CA PHE A 7 2.60 57.03 -6.95
C PHE A 7 4.04 56.50 -7.08
N ASP A 8 4.58 56.08 -5.94
CA ASP A 8 5.91 55.48 -5.77
C ASP A 8 6.07 54.21 -6.63
N PRO A 9 6.93 54.19 -7.66
CA PRO A 9 7.04 53.06 -8.60
C PRO A 9 7.70 51.82 -7.96
N LEU A 10 8.37 51.99 -6.82
CA LEU A 10 9.07 50.92 -6.09
C LEU A 10 8.13 50.01 -5.29
N ARG A 11 6.97 50.51 -4.86
CA ARG A 11 5.96 49.70 -4.15
C ARG A 11 5.14 48.81 -5.09
N ARG A 12 5.04 49.21 -6.36
CA ARG A 12 4.28 48.50 -7.39
C ARG A 12 5.08 47.33 -8.00
N GLN A 13 6.41 47.34 -7.89
CA GLN A 13 7.25 46.19 -8.27
C GLN A 13 7.30 45.09 -7.21
N LEU A 14 6.99 45.40 -5.94
CA LEU A 14 6.95 44.40 -4.87
C LEU A 14 5.63 43.61 -4.81
N MET A 15 4.62 44.00 -5.59
CA MET A 15 3.35 43.26 -5.72
C MET A 15 3.22 42.53 -7.07
N ALA A 16 4.32 42.43 -7.84
CA ALA A 16 4.36 41.77 -9.15
C ALA A 16 5.27 40.53 -9.16
N ALA A 17 5.41 39.85 -8.03
CA ALA A 17 6.25 38.65 -7.88
C ALA A 17 5.51 37.50 -7.16
N SER A 18 4.24 37.29 -7.48
CA SER A 18 3.51 36.05 -7.12
C SER A 18 2.83 35.43 -8.34
N LEU A 19 3.50 35.52 -9.50
CA LEU A 19 3.04 34.86 -10.72
C LEU A 19 3.52 33.41 -10.72
N GLY A 20 2.64 32.53 -10.27
CA GLY A 20 2.38 31.25 -10.93
C GLY A 20 3.54 30.25 -11.02
N THR A 21 3.74 29.50 -9.95
CA THR A 21 4.11 28.07 -10.09
C THR A 21 3.17 27.24 -9.23
N LEU A 22 1.91 27.12 -9.66
CA LEU A 22 1.25 25.82 -9.55
C LEU A 22 2.01 24.90 -10.50
N ALA A 23 3.14 24.37 -10.03
CA ALA A 23 3.64 23.13 -10.58
C ALA A 23 2.52 22.13 -10.30
N THR A 24 1.74 21.85 -11.33
CA THR A 24 0.90 20.68 -11.40
C THR A 24 1.80 19.52 -11.02
N THR A 25 1.70 19.07 -9.77
CA THR A 25 2.11 17.72 -9.44
C THR A 25 1.28 16.88 -10.39
N GLY A 26 1.90 16.42 -11.47
CA GLY A 26 1.31 15.44 -12.35
C GLY A 26 0.88 14.33 -11.42
N SER A 27 -0.44 14.23 -11.18
CA SER A 27 -1.02 13.05 -10.60
C SER A 27 -0.86 12.00 -11.69
N TRP A 28 0.33 11.41 -11.75
CA TRP A 28 0.52 10.14 -12.41
C TRP A 28 -0.46 9.24 -11.69
N ALA A 29 -1.58 8.95 -12.34
CA ALA A 29 -2.50 7.94 -11.88
C ALA A 29 -1.65 6.67 -11.74
N GLN A 30 -1.19 6.38 -10.51
CA GLN A 30 -0.53 5.13 -10.23
C GLN A 30 -1.58 4.09 -10.56
N ASP A 31 -1.35 3.36 -11.64
CA ASP A 31 -2.20 2.25 -12.04
C ASP A 31 -2.38 1.39 -10.77
N THR A 32 -3.60 1.38 -10.24
CA THR A 32 -3.91 0.66 -9.02
C THR A 32 -3.63 -0.83 -9.20
N ALA A 33 -3.68 -1.33 -10.44
CA ALA A 33 -3.24 -2.68 -10.80
C ALA A 33 -1.71 -2.86 -10.78
N ALA A 34 -0.92 -1.78 -10.93
CA ALA A 34 0.54 -1.80 -10.82
C ALA A 34 1.03 -1.71 -9.37
N ARG A 35 0.22 -1.21 -8.42
CA ARG A 35 0.66 -0.88 -7.05
C ARG A 35 1.32 -2.04 -6.28
N ASN A 36 0.90 -3.27 -6.55
CA ASN A 36 1.46 -4.47 -5.92
C ASN A 36 2.27 -5.34 -6.89
N ARG A 37 2.37 -4.95 -8.17
CA ARG A 37 3.02 -5.73 -9.23
C ARG A 37 4.49 -6.00 -8.90
N GLU A 38 5.16 -5.01 -8.33
CA GLU A 38 6.56 -5.13 -7.92
C GLU A 38 6.74 -6.22 -6.87
N VAL A 39 5.85 -6.32 -5.87
CA VAL A 39 5.89 -7.38 -4.84
C VAL A 39 5.51 -8.74 -5.42
N TYR A 40 4.47 -8.81 -6.23
CA TYR A 40 4.00 -10.08 -6.83
C TYR A 40 5.02 -10.68 -7.81
N LEU A 41 5.64 -9.86 -8.65
CA LEU A 41 6.61 -10.29 -9.66
C LEU A 41 8.05 -10.27 -9.16
N TYR A 42 8.30 -9.83 -7.93
CA TYR A 42 9.64 -9.85 -7.35
C TYR A 42 10.20 -11.28 -7.32
N LYS A 43 11.38 -11.48 -7.91
CA LYS A 43 12.10 -12.77 -7.96
C LYS A 43 13.54 -12.67 -7.46
N GLY A 44 13.89 -11.61 -6.72
CA GLY A 44 15.22 -11.47 -6.12
C GLY A 44 15.54 -12.61 -5.16
N GLY A 45 16.82 -12.95 -5.01
CA GLY A 45 17.26 -14.04 -4.12
C GLY A 45 16.92 -13.81 -2.64
N ASP A 46 16.68 -12.56 -2.24
CA ASP A 46 16.27 -12.13 -0.90
C ASP A 46 14.75 -12.14 -0.68
N ARG A 47 13.95 -12.57 -1.68
CA ARG A 47 12.48 -12.55 -1.61
C ARG A 47 11.92 -13.25 -0.38
N GLU A 48 12.42 -14.43 -0.06
CA GLU A 48 11.94 -15.20 1.09
C GLU A 48 12.20 -14.46 2.40
N ALA A 49 13.40 -13.90 2.57
CA ALA A 49 13.75 -13.11 3.75
C ALA A 49 12.83 -11.89 3.91
N LYS A 50 12.58 -11.14 2.83
CA LYS A 50 11.67 -9.99 2.81
C LYS A 50 10.23 -10.36 3.22
N LEU A 51 9.68 -11.42 2.64
CA LEU A 51 8.32 -11.88 2.97
C LEU A 51 8.21 -12.32 4.43
N LEU A 52 9.21 -13.06 4.92
CA LEU A 52 9.22 -13.51 6.31
C LEU A 52 9.38 -12.36 7.30
N GLU A 53 10.18 -11.34 6.97
CA GLU A 53 10.28 -10.13 7.77
C GLU A 53 8.94 -9.39 7.84
N GLY A 54 8.28 -9.20 6.69
CA GLY A 54 6.95 -8.58 6.62
C GLY A 54 5.92 -9.36 7.44
N ALA A 55 5.83 -10.67 7.24
CA ALA A 55 4.89 -11.52 7.96
C ALA A 55 5.09 -11.47 9.47
N ARG A 56 6.35 -11.47 9.96
CA ARG A 56 6.62 -11.33 11.40
C ARG A 56 6.19 -9.97 11.97
N LYS A 57 6.24 -8.91 11.18
CA LYS A 57 5.79 -7.56 11.60
C LYS A 57 4.27 -7.43 11.57
N GLU A 58 3.63 -8.01 10.56
CA GLU A 58 2.18 -7.89 10.33
C GLU A 58 1.36 -8.88 11.18
N GLY A 59 1.94 -10.03 11.54
CA GLY A 59 1.31 -11.04 12.39
C GLY A 59 0.90 -12.31 11.63
N PRO A 60 -0.18 -12.99 12.06
CA PRO A 60 -0.56 -14.29 11.51
C PRO A 60 -0.96 -14.24 10.03
N VAL A 61 -0.67 -15.32 9.31
CA VAL A 61 -1.13 -15.53 7.93
C VAL A 61 -2.52 -16.17 7.93
N ASN A 62 -3.52 -15.45 7.40
CA ASN A 62 -4.86 -16.00 7.19
C ASN A 62 -4.89 -16.89 5.94
N ILE A 63 -5.30 -18.15 6.12
CA ILE A 63 -5.37 -19.14 5.05
C ILE A 63 -6.84 -19.49 4.81
N TYR A 64 -7.36 -19.08 3.66
CA TYR A 64 -8.71 -19.42 3.21
C TYR A 64 -8.63 -20.62 2.26
N THR A 65 -9.29 -21.71 2.61
CA THR A 65 -9.23 -22.94 1.81
C THR A 65 -10.55 -23.72 1.82
N SER A 66 -10.76 -24.51 0.77
CA SER A 66 -11.82 -25.51 0.69
C SER A 66 -11.38 -26.90 1.20
N LEU A 67 -10.06 -27.10 1.36
CA LEU A 67 -9.48 -28.35 1.87
C LEU A 67 -10.10 -28.71 3.22
N ASN A 68 -10.28 -30.00 3.47
CA ASN A 68 -10.73 -30.45 4.78
C ASN A 68 -9.67 -30.17 5.85
N THR A 69 -10.11 -30.10 7.11
CA THR A 69 -9.23 -29.79 8.25
C THR A 69 -8.15 -30.85 8.46
N ARG A 70 -8.43 -32.12 8.12
CA ARG A 70 -7.46 -33.21 8.19
C ARG A 70 -6.29 -33.01 7.23
N ASP A 71 -6.55 -32.47 6.05
CA ASP A 71 -5.52 -32.25 5.03
C ASP A 71 -4.85 -30.88 5.20
N SER A 72 -5.60 -29.85 5.61
CA SER A 72 -5.07 -28.49 5.78
C SER A 72 -4.28 -28.29 7.08
N GLY A 73 -4.65 -28.95 8.18
CA GLY A 73 -3.97 -28.83 9.47
C GLY A 73 -2.46 -29.13 9.41
N PRO A 74 -2.04 -30.30 8.87
CA PRO A 74 -0.62 -30.64 8.77
C PRO A 74 0.19 -29.65 7.91
N ILE A 75 -0.43 -29.07 6.87
CA ILE A 75 0.21 -28.07 6.02
C ILE A 75 0.47 -26.79 6.82
N THR A 76 -0.53 -26.32 7.57
CA THR A 76 -0.38 -25.13 8.41
C THR A 76 0.63 -25.34 9.52
N GLU A 77 0.62 -26.50 10.18
CA GLU A 77 1.61 -26.84 11.21
C GLU A 77 3.04 -26.90 10.65
N ALA A 78 3.23 -27.52 9.48
CA ALA A 78 4.52 -27.57 8.82
C ALA A 78 5.03 -26.17 8.45
N PHE A 79 4.14 -25.29 7.98
CA PHE A 79 4.46 -23.89 7.71
C PHE A 79 4.89 -23.16 8.98
N GLU A 80 4.11 -23.26 10.07
CA GLU A 80 4.45 -22.62 11.34
C GLU A 80 5.79 -23.11 11.88
N LYS A 81 6.05 -24.42 11.83
CA LYS A 81 7.30 -25.02 12.28
C LYS A 81 8.49 -24.56 11.45
N LYS A 82 8.33 -24.44 10.12
CA LYS A 82 9.42 -24.04 9.22
C LYS A 82 9.78 -22.56 9.38
N TYR A 83 8.78 -21.70 9.54
CA TYR A 83 8.95 -20.25 9.41
C TYR A 83 8.79 -19.45 10.70
N GLY A 84 8.25 -20.05 11.75
CA GLY A 84 7.96 -19.37 13.02
C GLY A 84 6.86 -18.31 12.90
N VAL A 85 6.10 -18.30 11.80
CA VAL A 85 4.99 -17.38 11.55
C VAL A 85 3.69 -18.13 11.81
N LYS A 86 2.81 -17.54 12.63
CA LYS A 86 1.52 -18.15 12.97
C LYS A 86 0.54 -18.12 11.81
N THR A 87 -0.38 -19.07 11.80
CA THR A 87 -1.43 -19.19 10.79
C THR A 87 -2.81 -19.15 11.42
N LEU A 88 -3.77 -18.65 10.66
CA LEU A 88 -5.19 -18.68 10.99
C LEU A 88 -5.91 -19.36 9.83
N LEU A 89 -6.32 -20.60 10.05
CA LEU A 89 -7.00 -21.39 9.03
C LEU A 89 -8.50 -21.11 9.06
N TRP A 90 -9.02 -20.60 7.95
CA TRP A 90 -10.45 -20.43 7.73
C TRP A 90 -10.94 -21.38 6.64
N ARG A 91 -11.96 -22.16 6.99
CA ARG A 91 -12.69 -23.02 6.06
C ARG A 91 -14.18 -22.81 6.30
N SER A 92 -14.94 -22.57 5.24
CA SER A 92 -16.40 -22.57 5.35
C SER A 92 -16.89 -23.99 5.66
N SER A 93 -17.69 -24.16 6.71
CA SER A 93 -18.39 -25.41 6.98
C SER A 93 -19.59 -25.51 6.04
N SER A 94 -19.80 -26.68 5.43
CA SER A 94 -20.94 -26.96 4.55
C SER A 94 -22.30 -26.76 5.23
N GLU A 95 -22.35 -26.71 6.56
CA GLU A 95 -23.58 -26.52 7.35
C GLU A 95 -24.04 -25.04 7.46
N LYS A 96 -23.29 -24.08 6.93
CA LYS A 96 -23.62 -22.64 7.03
C LYS A 96 -24.39 -22.07 5.84
N VAL A 97 -25.32 -22.85 5.29
CA VAL A 97 -26.37 -22.36 4.39
C VAL A 97 -27.72 -22.88 4.88
N LEU A 98 -28.16 -22.41 6.04
CA LEU A 98 -29.60 -22.27 6.30
C LEU A 98 -29.96 -20.87 5.83
N GLN A 99 -30.29 -20.77 4.54
CA GLN A 99 -31.04 -19.64 3.98
C GLN A 99 -32.53 -19.93 4.08
#